data_AF-X1BPH8-F1
#
_entry.id   AF-X1BPH8-F1
#
_cell.length_a   1.000
_cell.length_b   1.000
_cell.length_c   1.000
_cell.angle_alpha   90.00
_cell.angle_beta   90.00
_cell.angle_gamma   90.00
#
_symmetry.space_group_name_H-M   'P 1'
#
loop_
_entity.id
_entity.type
_entity.pdbx_description
1 polymer ?
#
loop_
_entity_poly.entity_id
_entity_poly.type
_entity_poly.pdbx_seq_one_letter_code
_entity_poly.pdbx_strand_id
1 'polypeptide(L)'
;MRDYTFRSKYVDEKMTEIFEKYFQKINPDIVHIGHLSHLTVLIVKIIKKYKIPILFTLHDFWMICIRGQLIKEDLSLCNGPSVEKCAKCNIKYFTSFEQAKKEIINWLNLLKEINEQIDLFIASSQFLREKYIEYGIPENKIIFMDYGFNLTLFKKIKRNTSKKIRFFFPDNLISFLSSSSIITYPSGSSITRLICLNDLIFRSINNFIRASIVRVFPLSFFP
;
A
#
# COMPACT_ATOMS: atom_id res chain seq x y z
N MET A 1 -14.51 3.25 -18.17
CA MET A 1 -14.17 2.97 -16.76
C MET A 1 -14.14 1.46 -16.63
N ARG A 2 -13.11 0.81 -16.06
CA ARG A 2 -13.22 -0.66 -15.85
C ARG A 2 -14.30 -0.88 -14.80
N ASP A 3 -15.34 -1.63 -15.13
CA ASP A 3 -16.34 -2.10 -14.17
C ASP A 3 -15.69 -3.18 -13.31
N TYR A 4 -15.05 -2.74 -12.22
CA TYR A 4 -14.40 -3.65 -11.30
C TYR A 4 -15.44 -4.34 -10.41
N THR A 5 -15.52 -5.66 -10.52
CA THR A 5 -16.21 -6.50 -9.52
C THR A 5 -15.51 -6.36 -8.16
N PHE A 6 -16.21 -6.72 -7.08
CA PHE A 6 -15.62 -6.73 -5.74
C PHE A 6 -14.27 -7.48 -5.70
N ARG A 7 -14.23 -8.67 -6.30
CA ARG A 7 -13.06 -9.54 -6.34
C ARG A 7 -11.89 -8.96 -7.13
N SER A 8 -12.16 -8.27 -8.24
CA SER A 8 -11.12 -7.63 -9.06
C SER A 8 -10.34 -6.51 -8.36
N LYS A 9 -10.81 -6.05 -7.19
CA LYS A 9 -10.07 -5.09 -6.37
C LYS A 9 -8.86 -5.70 -5.67
N TYR A 10 -8.82 -7.02 -5.47
CA TYR A 10 -7.77 -7.67 -4.69
C TYR A 10 -7.24 -8.98 -5.30
N VAL A 11 -7.87 -9.53 -6.34
CA VAL A 11 -7.38 -10.70 -7.09
C VAL A 11 -7.35 -10.41 -8.57
N ASP A 12 -6.19 -10.66 -9.18
CA ASP A 12 -5.98 -10.70 -10.63
C ASP A 12 -4.95 -11.81 -10.96
N GLU A 13 -5.44 -12.94 -11.48
CA GLU A 13 -4.61 -14.11 -11.83
C GLU A 13 -3.65 -13.81 -12.98
N LYS A 14 -4.10 -13.02 -13.97
CA LYS A 14 -3.25 -12.64 -15.10
C LYS A 14 -2.09 -11.76 -14.63
N MET A 15 -2.36 -10.81 -13.74
CA MET A 15 -1.32 -9.99 -13.13
C MET A 15 -0.36 -10.84 -12.28
N THR A 16 -0.87 -11.87 -11.61
CA THR A 16 -0.09 -12.84 -10.82
C THR A 16 0.92 -13.58 -11.70
N GLU A 17 0.49 -14.14 -12.84
CA GLU A 17 1.38 -14.81 -13.80
C GLU A 17 2.44 -13.88 -14.40
N ILE A 18 2.03 -12.66 -14.76
CA ILE A 18 2.94 -11.65 -15.31
C ILE A 18 3.99 -11.30 -14.27
N PHE A 19 3.55 -11.02 -13.04
CA PHE A 19 4.44 -10.69 -11.94
C PHE A 19 5.47 -11.79 -11.68
N GLU A 20 5.07 -13.07 -11.64
CA GLU A 20 6.01 -14.18 -11.39
C GLU A 20 7.13 -14.26 -12.44
N LYS A 21 6.80 -14.09 -13.73
CA LYS A 21 7.79 -14.04 -14.81
C LYS A 21 8.81 -12.92 -14.61
N TYR A 22 8.36 -11.74 -14.23
CA TYR A 22 9.24 -10.60 -13.96
C TYR A 22 10.05 -10.78 -12.68
N PHE A 23 9.42 -11.32 -11.63
CA PHE A 23 10.05 -11.59 -10.35
C PHE A 23 11.24 -12.54 -10.51
N GLN A 24 11.08 -13.63 -11.27
CA GLN A 24 12.18 -14.56 -11.56
C GLN A 24 13.32 -13.90 -12.34
N LYS A 25 12.99 -13.03 -13.30
CA LYS A 25 14.00 -12.30 -14.10
C LYS A 25 14.80 -11.31 -13.26
N ILE A 26 14.14 -10.63 -12.32
CA ILE A 26 14.77 -9.65 -11.44
C ILE A 26 15.57 -10.36 -10.35
N ASN A 27 15.06 -11.48 -9.83
CA ASN A 27 15.63 -12.24 -8.71
C ASN A 27 15.95 -11.33 -7.50
N PRO A 28 14.95 -10.65 -6.92
CA PRO A 28 15.17 -9.66 -5.87
C PRO A 28 15.65 -10.29 -4.57
N ASP A 29 16.42 -9.52 -3.79
CA ASP A 29 16.85 -9.92 -2.45
C ASP A 29 15.78 -9.56 -1.38
N ILE A 30 14.92 -8.58 -1.70
CA ILE A 30 13.79 -8.11 -0.87
C ILE A 30 12.71 -7.48 -1.76
N VAL A 31 11.45 -7.56 -1.35
CA VAL A 31 10.34 -6.83 -1.98
C VAL A 31 9.73 -5.84 -1.01
N HIS A 32 9.52 -4.62 -1.48
CA HIS A 32 8.77 -3.59 -0.78
C HIS A 32 7.44 -3.32 -1.47
N ILE A 33 6.35 -3.38 -0.71
CA ILE A 33 4.98 -3.16 -1.18
C ILE A 33 4.44 -1.90 -0.51
N GLY A 34 4.03 -0.91 -1.29
CA GLY A 34 3.28 0.25 -0.79
C GLY A 34 1.77 0.06 -0.88
N HIS A 35 1.27 -0.77 -1.79
CA HIS A 35 -0.16 -1.04 -1.91
C HIS A 35 -0.46 -2.30 -2.73
N LEU A 36 -1.64 -2.90 -2.50
CA LEU A 36 -2.12 -4.08 -3.23
C LEU A 36 -3.48 -3.91 -3.89
N SER A 37 -4.19 -2.79 -3.67
CA SER A 37 -5.46 -2.56 -4.34
C SER A 37 -5.25 -2.54 -5.84
N HIS A 38 -6.16 -3.20 -6.57
CA HIS A 38 -6.13 -3.32 -8.04
C HIS A 38 -4.86 -3.94 -8.65
N LEU A 39 -3.90 -4.38 -7.83
CA LEU A 39 -2.72 -5.11 -8.26
C LEU A 39 -3.01 -6.61 -8.21
N THR A 40 -3.08 -7.17 -7.00
CA THR A 40 -3.51 -8.53 -6.62
C THR A 40 -2.74 -8.92 -5.36
N VAL A 41 -3.43 -9.42 -4.34
CA VAL A 41 -2.78 -9.87 -3.09
C VAL A 41 -2.01 -11.18 -3.28
N LEU A 42 -2.28 -11.90 -4.38
CA LEU A 42 -1.64 -13.18 -4.68
C LEU A 42 -0.13 -13.06 -4.93
N ILE A 43 0.37 -11.86 -5.28
CA ILE A 43 1.82 -11.65 -5.43
C ILE A 43 2.59 -11.94 -4.15
N VAL A 44 1.98 -11.75 -2.98
CA VAL A 44 2.62 -12.07 -1.69
C VAL A 44 2.93 -13.57 -1.62
N LYS A 45 2.00 -14.43 -2.06
CA LYS A 45 2.21 -15.88 -2.11
C LYS A 45 3.34 -16.26 -3.07
N ILE A 46 3.44 -15.57 -4.22
CA ILE A 46 4.56 -15.75 -5.15
C ILE A 46 5.88 -15.39 -4.45
N ILE A 47 5.97 -14.21 -3.83
CA ILE A 47 7.21 -13.76 -3.21
C ILE A 47 7.66 -14.74 -2.11
N LYS A 48 6.73 -15.22 -1.27
CA LYS A 48 7.04 -16.20 -0.22
C LYS A 48 7.38 -17.59 -0.75
N LYS A 49 6.84 -18.02 -1.91
CA LYS A 49 7.28 -19.25 -2.59
C LYS A 49 8.79 -19.25 -2.86
N TYR A 50 9.36 -18.08 -3.17
CA TYR A 50 10.81 -17.91 -3.37
C TYR A 50 11.59 -17.56 -2.10
N LYS A 51 10.94 -17.57 -0.92
CA LYS A 51 11.53 -17.25 0.38
C LYS A 51 12.17 -15.85 0.45
N ILE A 52 11.66 -14.90 -0.33
CA ILE A 52 12.13 -13.51 -0.31
C ILE A 52 11.38 -12.73 0.78
N PRO A 53 12.08 -11.90 1.59
CA PRO A 53 11.45 -11.07 2.60
C PRO A 53 10.57 -9.97 2.00
N ILE A 54 9.50 -9.63 2.70
CA ILE A 54 8.48 -8.66 2.29
C ILE A 54 8.38 -7.54 3.33
N LEU A 55 8.64 -6.32 2.87
CA LEU A 55 8.34 -5.09 3.57
C LEU A 55 7.04 -4.50 3.03
N PHE A 56 6.14 -4.05 3.90
CA PHE A 56 4.89 -3.41 3.48
C PHE A 56 4.73 -2.04 4.12
N THR A 57 4.67 -0.96 3.35
CA THR A 57 4.30 0.36 3.88
C THR A 57 2.79 0.57 3.83
N LEU A 58 2.21 0.85 4.98
CA LEU A 58 0.80 1.14 5.16
C LEU A 58 0.57 2.63 4.94
N HIS A 59 -0.25 2.96 3.94
CA HIS A 59 -0.65 4.33 3.61
C HIS A 59 -2.09 4.63 4.03
N ASP A 60 -2.93 3.60 4.15
CA ASP A 60 -4.35 3.71 4.47
C ASP A 60 -4.85 2.44 5.19
N PHE A 61 -6.18 2.30 5.29
CA PHE A 61 -6.82 1.16 5.94
C PHE A 61 -7.19 0.03 4.96
N TRP A 62 -6.63 -0.05 3.74
CA TRP A 62 -7.07 -1.01 2.72
C TRP A 62 -6.92 -2.47 3.16
N MET A 63 -5.84 -2.77 3.89
CA MET A 63 -5.58 -4.10 4.45
C MET A 63 -6.50 -4.46 5.65
N ILE A 64 -7.40 -3.55 6.05
CA ILE A 64 -8.46 -3.73 7.07
C ILE A 64 -9.85 -3.60 6.46
N CYS A 65 -9.98 -2.78 5.40
CA CYS A 65 -11.23 -2.40 4.78
C CYS A 65 -11.02 -2.23 3.28
N ILE A 66 -11.72 -3.01 2.45
CA ILE A 66 -11.61 -2.91 0.98
C ILE A 66 -12.00 -1.54 0.38
N ARG A 67 -12.59 -0.65 1.17
CA ARG A 67 -12.84 0.76 0.78
C ARG A 67 -11.68 1.70 1.14
N GLY A 68 -10.71 1.26 1.94
CA GLY A 68 -9.52 2.00 2.38
C GLY A 68 -9.75 3.05 3.48
N GLN A 69 -11.01 3.36 3.81
CA GLN A 69 -11.34 4.59 4.56
C GLN A 69 -11.83 4.38 5.98
N LEU A 70 -12.41 3.21 6.31
CA LEU A 70 -13.14 3.00 7.57
C LEU A 70 -14.20 4.09 7.86
N ILE A 71 -14.92 4.54 6.82
CA ILE A 71 -16.01 5.52 6.92
C ILE A 71 -17.29 4.90 6.34
N LYS A 72 -18.40 5.05 7.06
CA LYS A 72 -19.74 4.58 6.65
C LYS A 72 -20.37 5.54 5.64
N GLU A 73 -21.52 5.18 5.09
CA GLU A 73 -22.23 6.03 4.11
C GLU A 73 -22.75 7.34 4.72
N ASP A 74 -23.08 7.32 6.01
CA ASP A 74 -23.50 8.49 6.79
C ASP A 74 -22.32 9.35 7.28
N LEU A 75 -21.11 9.11 6.78
CA LEU A 75 -19.84 9.75 7.17
C LEU A 75 -19.39 9.48 8.60
N SER A 76 -20.11 8.63 9.36
CA SER A 76 -19.63 8.20 10.68
C SER A 76 -18.45 7.24 10.57
N LEU A 77 -17.63 7.21 11.61
CA LEU A 77 -16.48 6.30 11.68
C LEU A 77 -16.94 4.84 11.76
N CYS A 78 -16.25 3.97 11.02
CA CYS A 78 -16.39 2.52 11.11
C CYS A 78 -15.41 1.98 12.14
N ASN A 79 -15.89 1.14 13.04
CA ASN A 79 -15.08 0.48 14.07
C ASN A 79 -14.39 -0.80 13.59
N GLY A 80 -14.13 -0.91 12.29
CA GLY A 80 -13.49 -2.08 11.70
C GLY A 80 -14.46 -3.10 11.07
N PRO A 81 -13.91 -4.15 10.44
CA PRO A 81 -14.67 -5.03 9.58
C PRO A 81 -15.47 -6.06 10.39
N SER A 82 -16.63 -6.43 9.85
CA SER A 82 -17.36 -7.66 10.20
C SER A 82 -18.07 -8.17 8.96
N VAL A 83 -18.42 -9.46 8.93
CA VAL A 83 -19.06 -10.06 7.76
C VAL A 83 -20.34 -9.31 7.38
N GLU A 84 -21.23 -9.07 8.34
CA GLU A 84 -22.52 -8.42 8.14
C GLU A 84 -22.37 -6.94 7.76
N LYS A 85 -21.55 -6.19 8.51
CA LYS A 85 -21.33 -4.76 8.26
C LYS A 85 -20.70 -4.54 6.89
N CYS A 86 -19.66 -5.31 6.55
CA CYS A 86 -18.95 -5.17 5.29
C CYS A 86 -19.78 -5.66 4.10
N ALA A 87 -20.60 -6.71 4.28
CA ALA A 87 -21.53 -7.17 3.23
C ALA A 87 -22.55 -6.08 2.90
N LYS A 88 -23.13 -5.44 3.93
CA LYS A 88 -24.06 -4.31 3.75
C LYS A 88 -23.35 -3.14 3.08
N CYS A 89 -22.16 -2.77 3.57
CA CYS A 89 -21.37 -1.67 3.05
C CYS A 89 -20.93 -1.84 1.58
N ASN A 90 -20.86 -3.07 1.08
CA ASN A 90 -20.43 -3.39 -0.28
C ASN A 90 -21.55 -4.01 -1.13
N ILE A 91 -22.81 -3.95 -0.68
CA ILE A 91 -23.94 -4.66 -1.31
C ILE A 91 -24.12 -4.32 -2.79
N LYS A 92 -23.78 -3.09 -3.20
CA LYS A 92 -23.82 -2.62 -4.59
C LYS A 92 -22.97 -3.43 -5.57
N TYR A 93 -22.03 -4.24 -5.09
CA TYR A 93 -21.20 -5.12 -5.93
C TYR A 93 -21.80 -6.52 -6.12
N PHE A 94 -22.95 -6.82 -5.51
CA PHE A 94 -23.51 -8.17 -5.42
C PHE A 94 -25.00 -8.17 -5.77
N THR A 95 -25.50 -9.31 -6.23
CA THR A 95 -26.93 -9.48 -6.53
C THR A 95 -27.73 -9.91 -5.29
N SER A 96 -27.07 -10.39 -4.25
CA SER A 96 -27.70 -10.79 -2.99
C SER A 96 -26.79 -10.59 -1.78
N PHE A 97 -27.41 -10.49 -0.60
CA PHE A 97 -26.69 -10.35 0.67
C PHE A 97 -25.88 -11.62 1.04
N GLU A 98 -26.37 -12.81 0.70
CA GLU A 98 -25.64 -14.06 0.90
C GLU A 98 -24.36 -14.12 0.05
N GLN A 99 -24.45 -13.69 -1.21
CA GLN A 99 -23.27 -13.58 -2.07
C GLN A 99 -22.25 -12.59 -1.51
N ALA A 100 -22.72 -11.44 -1.02
CA ALA A 100 -21.87 -10.43 -0.38
C ALA A 100 -21.14 -11.01 0.84
N LYS A 101 -21.85 -11.67 1.77
CA LYS A 101 -21.25 -12.30 2.95
C LYS A 101 -20.18 -13.31 2.57
N LYS A 102 -20.43 -14.16 1.58
CA LYS A 102 -19.47 -15.17 1.11
C LYS A 102 -18.17 -14.52 0.61
N GLU A 103 -18.26 -13.49 -0.23
CA GLU A 103 -17.07 -12.80 -0.74
C GLU A 103 -16.35 -11.99 0.35
N ILE A 104 -17.06 -11.41 1.30
CA ILE A 104 -16.43 -10.75 2.47
C ILE A 104 -15.64 -11.76 3.31
N ILE A 105 -16.20 -12.95 3.59
CA ILE A 105 -15.50 -14.01 4.32
C ILE A 105 -14.24 -14.43 3.56
N ASN A 106 -14.34 -14.64 2.25
CA ASN A 106 -13.20 -14.99 1.39
C ASN A 106 -12.09 -13.93 1.47
N TRP A 107 -12.47 -12.65 1.36
CA TRP A 107 -11.54 -11.54 1.43
C TRP A 107 -10.86 -11.42 2.81
N LEU A 108 -11.63 -11.53 3.91
CA LEU A 108 -11.09 -11.48 5.27
C LEU A 108 -10.10 -12.62 5.54
N ASN A 109 -10.45 -13.85 5.14
CA ASN A 109 -9.58 -15.01 5.31
C ASN A 109 -8.30 -14.87 4.50
N LEU A 110 -8.40 -14.41 3.25
CA LEU A 110 -7.24 -14.20 2.40
C LEU A 110 -6.33 -13.11 2.97
N LEU A 111 -6.88 -11.97 3.40
CA LEU A 111 -6.06 -10.92 4.00
C LEU A 111 -5.37 -11.36 5.29
N LYS A 112 -6.03 -12.17 6.12
CA LYS A 112 -5.39 -12.77 7.29
C LYS A 112 -4.16 -13.60 6.90
N GLU A 113 -4.31 -14.49 5.92
CA GLU A 113 -3.22 -15.32 5.40
C GLU A 113 -2.07 -14.47 4.81
N ILE A 114 -2.41 -13.39 4.09
CA ILE A 114 -1.43 -12.47 3.51
C ILE A 114 -0.70 -11.66 4.59
N ASN A 115 -1.41 -11.19 5.62
CA ASN A 115 -0.81 -10.45 6.73
C ASN A 115 0.20 -11.31 7.51
N GLU A 116 -0.08 -12.60 7.68
CA GLU A 116 0.83 -13.54 8.34
C GLU A 116 2.14 -13.73 7.55
N GLN A 117 2.06 -13.64 6.22
CA GLN A 117 3.18 -13.80 5.29
C GLN A 117 4.09 -12.57 5.17
N ILE A 118 3.62 -11.39 5.52
CA ILE A 118 4.42 -10.16 5.50
C ILE A 118 5.42 -10.18 6.68
N ASP A 119 6.67 -9.84 6.38
CA ASP A 119 7.76 -9.92 7.36
C ASP A 119 7.84 -8.67 8.24
N LEU A 120 7.62 -7.49 7.65
CA LEU A 120 7.60 -6.22 8.37
C LEU A 120 6.63 -5.22 7.73
N PHE A 121 5.85 -4.54 8.56
CA PHE A 121 5.03 -3.40 8.19
C PHE A 121 5.69 -2.09 8.63
N ILE A 122 5.56 -1.07 7.80
CA ILE A 122 5.90 0.32 8.10
C ILE A 122 4.62 1.13 8.10
N ALA A 123 4.26 1.73 9.22
CA ALA A 123 3.17 2.70 9.28
C ALA A 123 3.72 4.12 9.11
N SER A 124 3.07 4.91 8.25
CA SER A 124 3.41 6.32 8.02
C SER A 124 2.94 7.28 9.12
N SER A 125 2.12 6.80 10.05
CA SER A 125 1.69 7.56 11.23
C SER A 125 1.50 6.64 12.42
N GLN A 126 1.66 7.21 13.62
CA GLN A 126 1.42 6.50 14.88
C GLN A 126 -0.03 6.01 14.97
N PHE A 127 -1.00 6.83 14.55
CA PHE A 127 -2.41 6.47 14.52
C PHE A 127 -2.67 5.24 13.62
N LEU A 128 -2.05 5.21 12.43
CA LEU A 128 -2.18 4.08 11.53
C LEU A 128 -1.56 2.82 12.15
N ARG A 129 -0.37 2.93 12.76
CA ARG A 129 0.28 1.82 13.47
C ARG A 129 -0.64 1.21 14.53
N GLU A 130 -1.19 2.06 15.40
CA GLU A 130 -2.07 1.63 16.49
C GLU A 130 -3.32 0.94 15.97
N LYS A 131 -3.93 1.46 14.89
CA LYS A 131 -5.10 0.84 14.27
C LYS A 131 -4.82 -0.55 13.70
N TYR A 132 -3.65 -0.77 13.10
CA TYR A 132 -3.26 -2.08 12.59
C TYR A 132 -2.90 -3.07 13.71
N ILE A 133 -2.32 -2.59 14.82
CA ILE A 133 -2.09 -3.41 16.02
C ILE A 133 -3.42 -3.82 16.66
N GLU A 134 -4.35 -2.88 16.83
CA GLU A 134 -5.72 -3.16 17.32
C GLU A 134 -6.42 -4.22 16.46
N TYR A 135 -6.17 -4.20 15.15
CA TYR A 135 -6.72 -5.18 14.20
C TYR A 135 -6.01 -6.54 14.21
N GLY A 136 -4.92 -6.69 14.96
CA GLY A 136 -4.24 -7.96 15.19
C GLY A 136 -2.91 -8.15 14.46
N ILE A 137 -2.34 -7.10 13.85
CA ILE A 137 -0.94 -7.17 13.41
C ILE A 137 -0.03 -7.22 14.65
N PRO A 138 0.87 -8.21 14.78
CA PRO A 138 1.78 -8.30 15.92
C PRO A 138 2.65 -7.05 16.03
N GLU A 139 2.81 -6.53 17.25
CA GLU A 139 3.55 -5.29 17.48
C GLU A 139 5.01 -5.36 16.99
N ASN A 140 5.64 -6.53 17.13
CA ASN A 140 6.99 -6.80 16.64
C ASN A 140 7.10 -6.86 15.10
N LYS A 141 5.98 -6.90 14.38
CA LYS A 141 5.91 -6.88 12.92
C LYS A 141 5.55 -5.50 12.36
N ILE A 142 5.40 -4.45 13.18
CA ILE A 142 5.01 -3.12 12.68
C ILE A 142 5.78 -2.00 13.36
N ILE A 143 6.51 -1.23 12.56
CA ILE A 143 7.24 -0.04 13.00
C ILE A 143 6.56 1.24 12.49
N PHE A 144 6.69 2.30 13.26
CA PHE A 144 6.34 3.65 12.80
C PHE A 144 7.58 4.29 12.16
N MET A 145 7.41 4.85 10.96
CA MET A 145 8.44 5.63 10.29
C MET A 145 7.78 6.79 9.56
N ASP A 146 8.09 8.01 9.99
CA ASP A 146 7.60 9.22 9.34
C ASP A 146 8.25 9.42 7.96
N TYR A 147 7.57 10.13 7.07
CA TYR A 147 8.13 10.47 5.77
C TYR A 147 9.32 11.42 5.92
N GLY A 148 10.40 11.10 5.20
CA GLY A 148 11.52 12.01 5.06
C GLY A 148 11.17 13.17 4.13
N PHE A 149 11.36 14.41 4.60
CA PHE A 149 11.36 15.60 3.74
C PHE A 149 12.79 16.03 3.42
N ASN A 150 13.06 16.35 2.14
CA ASN A 150 14.35 16.93 1.78
C ASN A 150 14.43 18.40 2.23
N LEU A 151 14.95 18.62 3.43
CA LEU A 151 15.08 19.94 4.05
C LEU A 151 15.97 20.90 3.24
N THR A 152 16.84 20.39 2.37
CA THR A 152 17.71 21.23 1.54
C THR A 152 16.91 22.13 0.59
N LEU A 153 15.73 21.69 0.15
CA LEU A 153 14.82 22.47 -0.70
C LEU A 153 14.32 23.74 -0.01
N PHE A 154 14.28 23.74 1.33
CA PHE A 154 13.76 24.86 2.12
C PHE A 154 14.85 25.80 2.63
N LYS A 155 16.14 25.44 2.51
CA LYS A 155 17.26 26.23 3.04
C LYS A 155 17.34 27.66 2.46
N LYS A 156 16.88 27.86 1.22
CA LYS A 156 16.94 29.16 0.51
C LYS A 156 15.66 29.98 0.61
N ILE A 157 14.61 29.47 1.27
CA ILE A 157 13.32 30.15 1.34
C ILE A 157 13.34 31.16 2.49
N LYS A 158 13.31 32.45 2.17
CA LYS A 158 13.13 33.54 3.15
C LYS A 158 11.65 33.79 3.39
N ARG A 159 11.20 33.69 4.65
CA ARG A 159 9.82 34.01 5.05
C ARG A 159 9.69 35.52 5.25
N ASN A 160 8.72 36.14 4.60
CA ASN A 160 8.39 37.56 4.79
C ASN A 160 7.28 37.72 5.83
N THR A 161 7.49 38.57 6.83
CA THR A 161 6.49 38.93 7.84
C THR A 161 5.34 39.74 7.23
N SER A 162 4.11 39.51 7.67
CA SER A 162 2.92 40.23 7.20
C SER A 162 2.03 40.58 8.39
N LYS A 163 1.48 41.80 8.39
CA LYS A 163 0.47 42.24 9.39
C LYS A 163 -0.88 41.55 9.20
N LYS A 164 -1.12 40.95 8.04
CA LYS A 164 -2.33 40.17 7.72
C LYS A 164 -2.04 38.68 7.85
N ILE A 165 -2.94 37.95 8.51
CA ILE A 165 -2.94 36.49 8.54
C ILE A 165 -3.25 35.97 7.13
N ARG A 166 -2.43 35.05 6.62
CA ARG A 166 -2.63 34.39 5.32
C ARG A 166 -2.79 32.90 5.58
N PHE A 167 -3.98 32.37 5.29
CA PHE A 167 -4.20 30.94 5.23
C PHE A 167 -3.80 30.45 3.84
N PHE A 168 -3.02 29.39 3.81
CA PHE A 168 -2.68 28.69 2.58
C PHE A 168 -3.08 27.24 2.78
N PHE A 169 -3.94 26.75 1.89
CA PHE A 169 -4.32 25.35 1.80
C PHE A 169 -3.57 24.79 0.59
N PRO A 170 -2.38 24.20 0.78
CA PRO A 170 -1.71 23.46 -0.28
C PRO A 170 -2.50 22.19 -0.56
N ASP A 171 -3.59 22.30 -1.29
CA ASP A 171 -4.18 21.14 -1.95
C ASP A 171 -3.57 21.01 -3.35
N ASN A 172 -3.08 19.82 -3.64
CA ASN A 172 -2.83 19.46 -5.02
C ASN A 172 -4.20 19.25 -5.67
N LEU A 173 -4.61 20.17 -6.55
CA LEU A 173 -5.78 20.02 -7.45
C LEU A 173 -5.50 18.97 -8.55
N ILE A 174 -4.90 17.83 -8.17
CA ILE A 174 -4.43 16.75 -9.04
C ILE A 174 -4.82 15.40 -8.43
N SER A 175 -5.48 14.59 -9.25
CA SER A 175 -6.16 13.33 -8.93
C SER A 175 -5.27 12.13 -8.55
N PHE A 176 -3.99 12.30 -8.23
CA PHE A 176 -3.08 11.18 -7.95
C PHE A 176 -1.92 11.57 -7.04
N LEU A 177 -1.94 11.09 -5.80
CA LEU A 177 -0.77 11.03 -4.93
C LEU A 177 -0.16 9.64 -5.03
N SER A 178 0.93 9.50 -5.78
CA SER A 178 1.86 8.37 -5.58
C SER A 178 2.87 8.81 -4.54
N SER A 179 2.72 8.38 -3.30
CA SER A 179 3.75 8.53 -2.27
C SER A 179 4.94 7.63 -2.60
N SER A 180 5.93 8.17 -3.30
CA SER A 180 7.24 7.54 -3.44
C SER A 180 7.98 7.65 -2.12
N SER A 181 7.82 6.64 -1.26
CA SER A 181 8.65 6.49 -0.06
C SER A 181 10.10 6.24 -0.51
N ILE A 182 11.01 7.14 -0.18
CA ILE A 182 12.45 6.90 -0.36
C ILE A 182 12.89 6.02 0.80
N ILE A 183 13.02 4.72 0.56
CA ILE A 183 13.67 3.82 1.51
C ILE A 183 15.17 3.88 1.23
N THR A 184 15.93 4.45 2.17
CA THR A 184 17.38 4.41 2.16
C THR A 184 17.84 3.22 3.01
N TYR A 185 18.74 2.39 2.46
CA TYR A 185 19.38 1.31 3.20
C TYR A 185 20.76 1.77 3.68
N PRO A 186 21.23 1.34 4.86
CA PRO A 186 22.56 1.67 5.36
C PRO A 186 23.65 1.26 4.36
N SER A 187 24.66 2.12 4.18
CA SER A 187 25.85 1.80 3.39
C SER A 187 26.55 0.58 3.98
N GLY A 188 26.52 -0.56 3.26
CA GLY A 188 27.09 -1.84 3.72
C GLY A 188 26.10 -3.01 3.76
N SER A 189 24.81 -2.81 3.47
CA SER A 189 23.85 -3.92 3.33
C SER A 189 24.14 -4.76 2.08
N SER A 190 24.07 -6.08 2.18
CA SER A 190 24.20 -7.04 1.06
C SER A 190 23.01 -7.04 0.07
N ILE A 191 22.05 -6.12 0.23
CA ILE A 191 20.89 -5.99 -0.65
C ILE A 191 21.33 -5.30 -1.95
N THR A 192 21.26 -6.04 -3.05
CA THR A 192 21.66 -5.57 -4.38
C THR A 192 20.47 -5.33 -5.31
N ARG A 193 19.33 -5.99 -5.04
CA ARG A 193 18.14 -5.98 -5.91
C ARG A 193 16.86 -5.81 -5.07
N LEU A 194 16.10 -4.75 -5.37
CA LEU A 194 14.84 -4.38 -4.72
C LEU A 194 13.74 -4.24 -5.78
N ILE A 195 12.53 -4.69 -5.43
CA ILE A 195 11.30 -4.36 -6.17
C ILE A 195 10.41 -3.50 -5.26
N CYS A 196 9.95 -2.35 -5.77
CA CYS A 196 8.98 -1.50 -5.08
C CYS A 196 7.63 -1.56 -5.81
N LEU A 197 6.57 -1.98 -5.13
CA LEU A 197 5.23 -2.12 -5.69
C LEU A 197 4.30 -1.07 -5.10
N ASN A 198 4.10 0.03 -5.81
CA ASN A 198 3.14 1.08 -5.43
C ASN A 198 1.92 1.03 -6.34
N ASP A 199 0.75 1.39 -5.79
CA ASP A 199 -0.43 1.67 -6.62
C ASP A 199 -0.17 2.94 -7.40
N LEU A 200 0.31 2.75 -8.62
CA LEU A 200 0.16 3.71 -9.68
C LEU A 200 -0.97 3.10 -10.50
N ILE A 201 -2.07 3.83 -10.66
CA ILE A 201 -3.13 3.45 -11.59
C ILE A 201 -2.51 3.47 -13.00
N PHE A 202 -1.86 2.36 -13.37
CA PHE A 202 -1.20 2.26 -14.64
C PHE A 202 -2.24 1.89 -15.67
N ARG A 203 -2.51 2.85 -16.56
CA ARG A 203 -3.32 2.67 -17.76
C ARG A 203 -2.73 1.63 -18.74
N SER A 204 -1.54 1.07 -18.47
CA SER A 204 -0.86 0.06 -19.27
C SER A 204 0.16 -0.76 -18.45
N ILE A 205 0.18 -2.07 -18.65
CA ILE A 205 1.11 -3.04 -18.04
C ILE A 205 2.58 -2.62 -18.26
N ASN A 206 2.90 -2.03 -19.41
CA ASN A 206 4.26 -1.59 -19.75
C ASN A 206 4.74 -0.40 -18.89
N ASN A 207 3.83 0.40 -18.36
CA ASN A 207 4.20 1.52 -17.50
C ASN A 207 4.42 1.08 -16.04
N PHE A 208 3.72 0.04 -15.57
CA PHE A 208 3.99 -0.60 -14.27
C PHE A 208 5.41 -1.15 -14.21
N ILE A 209 5.82 -1.86 -15.27
CA ILE A 209 7.15 -2.47 -15.38
C ILE A 209 8.28 -1.44 -15.30
N ARG A 210 8.07 -0.21 -15.80
CA ARG A 210 9.10 0.83 -15.85
C ARG A 210 9.25 1.63 -14.56
N ALA A 211 8.19 1.73 -13.75
CA ALA A 211 8.15 2.56 -12.54
C ALA A 211 8.24 1.75 -11.23
N SER A 212 7.99 0.44 -11.25
CA SER A 212 8.20 -0.46 -10.09
C SER A 212 9.66 -0.88 -9.88
N ILE A 213 10.55 -0.53 -10.83
CA ILE A 213 12.00 -0.73 -10.71
C ILE A 213 12.62 0.59 -10.23
N VAL A 214 12.70 0.77 -8.91
CA VAL A 214 13.69 1.70 -8.35
C VAL A 214 15.02 0.96 -8.38
N ARG A 215 15.93 1.35 -9.28
CA ARG A 215 17.33 0.96 -9.15
C ARG A 215 17.79 1.44 -7.77
N VAL A 216 18.27 0.52 -6.94
CA VAL A 216 18.93 0.84 -5.68
C VAL A 216 20.11 1.75 -6.03
N PHE A 217 19.99 3.05 -5.74
CA PHE A 217 21.13 3.95 -5.84
C PHE A 217 21.95 3.75 -4.57
N PRO A 218 23.24 3.40 -4.66
CA PRO A 218 24.11 3.47 -3.50
C PRO A 218 24.11 4.89 -2.93
N LEU A 219 24.23 5.03 -1.61
CA LEU A 219 24.31 6.30 -0.88
C LEU A 219 25.34 7.28 -1.46
N SER A 220 26.29 6.81 -2.27
CA SER A 220 27.29 7.61 -2.97
C SER A 220 26.75 8.50 -4.10
N PHE A 221 25.45 8.47 -4.42
CA PHE A 221 24.85 9.28 -5.49
C PHE A 221 24.00 10.47 -5.03
N PHE A 222 23.87 10.72 -3.73
CA PHE A 222 23.26 11.95 -3.23
C PHE A 222 24.37 12.91 -2.74
N PRO A 223 24.54 14.09 -3.37
CA PRO A 223 25.51 15.10 -2.94
C PRO A 223 25.12 15.76 -1.61
#